data_AF-A0A524E1P0-F1
#
_entry.id   AF-A0A524E1P0-F1
#
_cell.length_a   1.000
_cell.length_b   1.000
_cell.length_c   1.000
_cell.angle_alpha   90.00
_cell.angle_beta   90.00
_cell.angle_gamma   90.00
#
_symmetry.space_group_name_H-M   'P 1'
#
loop_
_entity.id
_entity.type
_entity.pdbx_description
1 polymer ?
#
loop_
_entity_poly.entity_id
_entity_poly.type
_entity_poly.pdbx_seq_one_letter_code
_entity_poly.pdbx_strand_id
1 'polypeptide(L)'
;MRPKLLKQKDDSERPHIFREVCEVSGAEYVPYKDELMCCGAGGAVRTADIKVALDFTKQKFDSINEAGGADMIVTPCPFCELQLDLGQVEIEKHFGEHYAVDVLHVTELLALAFGHDPDEFGLDTHLQYMQRKSEPKWDVLGIKA
;
A
#
# COMPACT_ATOMS: atom_id res chain seq x y z
N MET A 1 -15.60 8.54 -3.88
CA MET A 1 -14.87 8.75 -5.18
C MET A 1 -15.09 10.17 -5.68
N ARG A 2 -14.01 10.91 -5.98
CA ARG A 2 -14.10 12.32 -6.40
C ARG A 2 -14.42 12.44 -7.90
N PRO A 3 -15.19 13.46 -8.33
CA PRO A 3 -15.96 14.40 -7.50
C PRO A 3 -17.27 13.75 -6.99
N LYS A 4 -17.51 13.87 -5.68
CA LYS A 4 -18.62 13.22 -4.96
C LYS A 4 -19.99 13.51 -5.59
N LEU A 5 -20.25 14.77 -5.93
CA LEU A 5 -21.54 15.24 -6.47
C LEU A 5 -21.93 14.59 -7.80
N LEU A 6 -20.95 14.24 -8.63
CA LEU A 6 -21.19 13.63 -9.94
C LEU A 6 -21.20 12.11 -9.87
N LYS A 7 -20.29 11.50 -9.10
CA LYS A 7 -20.13 10.04 -9.08
C LYS A 7 -21.19 9.35 -8.23
N GLN A 8 -21.58 9.93 -7.09
CA GLN A 8 -22.61 9.40 -6.18
C GLN A 8 -22.45 7.90 -5.83
N LYS A 9 -21.20 7.40 -5.78
CA LYS A 9 -20.89 6.01 -5.43
C LYS A 9 -20.45 5.82 -3.98
N ASP A 10 -19.51 6.64 -3.55
CA ASP A 10 -18.95 6.61 -2.19
C ASP A 10 -18.63 8.03 -1.73
N ASP A 11 -18.64 8.26 -0.42
CA ASP A 11 -18.16 9.50 0.16
C ASP A 11 -16.65 9.63 -0.12
N SER A 12 -16.22 10.81 -0.55
CA SER A 12 -14.81 11.04 -0.88
C SER A 12 -13.98 11.46 0.33
N GLU A 13 -14.64 11.93 1.39
CA GLU A 13 -13.98 12.38 2.62
C GLU A 13 -14.12 11.34 3.74
N ARG A 14 -15.00 10.34 3.55
CA ARG A 14 -15.23 9.22 4.48
C ARG A 14 -15.56 7.93 3.71
N PRO A 15 -14.67 7.46 2.81
CA PRO A 15 -14.93 6.27 2.01
C PRO A 15 -15.03 5.02 2.89
N HIS A 16 -15.80 4.04 2.44
CA HIS A 16 -16.00 2.78 3.17
C HIS A 16 -15.93 1.57 2.24
N ILE A 17 -16.32 1.71 0.97
CA ILE A 17 -16.43 0.58 0.03
C ILE A 17 -15.10 -0.16 -0.12
N PHE A 18 -13.99 0.57 -0.29
CA PHE A 18 -12.69 -0.09 -0.46
C PHE A 18 -12.23 -0.80 0.81
N ARG A 19 -12.48 -0.19 1.98
CA ARG A 19 -12.19 -0.82 3.28
C ARG A 19 -12.98 -2.12 3.43
N GLU A 20 -14.28 -2.08 3.16
CA GLU A 20 -15.16 -3.26 3.27
C GLU A 20 -14.72 -4.40 2.33
N VAL A 21 -14.26 -4.06 1.11
CA VAL A 21 -13.69 -5.05 0.18
C VAL A 21 -12.42 -5.71 0.74
N CYS A 22 -11.58 -4.96 1.47
CA CYS A 22 -10.43 -5.55 2.15
C CYS A 22 -10.86 -6.36 3.37
N GLU A 23 -11.79 -5.88 4.19
CA GLU A 23 -12.24 -6.55 5.41
C GLU A 23 -12.92 -7.91 5.13
N VAL A 24 -13.59 -8.08 3.99
CA VAL A 24 -14.16 -9.40 3.60
C VAL A 24 -13.10 -10.47 3.33
N SER A 25 -11.83 -10.09 3.12
CA SER A 25 -10.71 -11.05 3.02
C SER A 25 -10.27 -11.60 4.39
N GLY A 26 -10.74 -10.99 5.48
CA GLY A 26 -10.27 -11.26 6.84
C GLY A 26 -9.23 -10.26 7.35
N ALA A 27 -8.79 -9.31 6.52
CA ALA A 27 -7.89 -8.23 6.94
C ALA A 27 -8.57 -7.28 7.95
N GLU A 28 -7.81 -6.80 8.93
CA GLU A 28 -8.25 -5.78 9.88
C GLU A 28 -7.85 -4.39 9.40
N TYR A 29 -8.79 -3.44 9.44
CA TYR A 29 -8.53 -2.06 9.07
C TYR A 29 -7.88 -1.27 10.21
N VAL A 30 -6.71 -0.68 9.93
CA VAL A 30 -5.99 0.21 10.85
C VAL A 30 -6.24 1.67 10.46
N PRO A 31 -7.00 2.45 11.24
CA PRO A 31 -7.16 3.87 10.98
C PRO A 31 -5.88 4.63 11.34
N TYR A 32 -5.45 5.54 10.48
CA TYR A 32 -4.27 6.38 10.72
C TYR A 32 -4.51 7.82 10.25
N LYS A 33 -3.66 8.73 10.72
CA LYS A 33 -3.74 10.15 10.36
C LYS A 33 -3.53 10.35 8.85
N ASP A 34 -4.30 11.26 8.26
CA ASP A 34 -4.20 11.65 6.85
C ASP A 34 -4.38 10.48 5.86
N GLU A 35 -5.15 9.44 6.19
CA GLU A 35 -5.29 8.23 5.37
C GLU A 35 -5.71 8.45 3.90
N LEU A 36 -6.45 9.53 3.63
CA LEU A 36 -6.94 9.90 2.30
C LEU A 36 -5.93 10.72 1.49
N MET A 37 -4.73 10.97 2.04
CA MET A 37 -3.67 11.69 1.35
C MET A 37 -3.11 10.89 0.18
N CYS A 38 -2.66 11.60 -0.85
CA CYS A 38 -2.04 11.01 -2.04
C CYS A 38 -0.74 10.27 -1.66
N CYS A 39 -0.41 9.20 -2.38
CA CYS A 39 0.89 8.54 -2.27
C CYS A 39 2.07 9.40 -2.75
N GLY A 40 1.80 10.47 -3.52
CA GLY A 40 2.80 11.39 -4.07
C GLY A 40 3.16 11.14 -5.54
N ALA A 41 2.82 9.99 -6.12
CA ALA A 41 3.27 9.65 -7.48
C ALA A 41 2.44 10.24 -8.62
N GLY A 42 1.15 10.50 -8.38
CA GLY A 42 0.20 10.94 -9.40
C GLY A 42 0.57 12.26 -10.06
N GLY A 43 -0.06 12.57 -11.21
CA GLY A 43 0.19 13.83 -11.91
C GLY A 43 1.62 13.97 -12.46
N ALA A 44 2.30 12.84 -12.70
CA ALA A 44 3.71 12.76 -13.12
C ALA A 44 4.73 13.31 -12.10
N VAL A 45 4.34 13.54 -10.85
CA VAL A 45 5.24 14.06 -9.81
C VAL A 45 6.38 13.09 -9.53
N ARG A 46 6.15 11.77 -9.48
CA ARG A 46 7.23 10.77 -9.32
C ARG A 46 8.35 10.95 -10.34
N THR A 47 7.99 11.22 -11.59
CA THR A 47 8.95 11.40 -12.69
C THR A 47 9.60 12.77 -12.68
N ALA A 48 8.83 13.82 -12.36
CA ALA A 48 9.29 15.20 -12.41
C ALA A 48 10.13 15.60 -11.18
N ASP A 49 9.72 15.16 -9.99
CA ASP A 49 10.38 15.45 -8.71
C ASP A 49 10.17 14.27 -7.74
N ILE A 50 11.11 13.33 -7.79
CA ILE A 50 11.07 12.13 -6.95
C ILE A 50 11.14 12.46 -5.46
N LYS A 51 11.84 13.52 -5.05
CA LYS A 51 11.96 13.86 -3.62
C LYS A 51 10.64 14.32 -3.05
N VAL A 52 9.90 15.15 -3.78
CA VAL A 52 8.54 15.55 -3.39
C VAL A 52 7.61 14.34 -3.36
N ALA A 53 7.66 13.45 -4.36
CA ALA A 53 6.83 12.25 -4.36
C ALA A 53 7.10 11.36 -3.12
N LEU A 54 8.38 11.16 -2.79
CA LEU A 54 8.79 10.34 -1.65
C LEU A 54 8.49 11.01 -0.30
N ASP A 55 8.50 12.34 -0.19
CA ASP A 55 8.12 13.05 1.03
C ASP A 55 6.66 12.77 1.42
N PHE A 56 5.74 12.76 0.44
CA PHE A 56 4.36 12.34 0.64
C PHE A 56 4.25 10.87 1.06
N THR A 57 5.02 10.01 0.41
CA THR A 57 5.07 8.57 0.73
C THR A 57 5.56 8.34 2.17
N LYS A 58 6.63 9.02 2.57
CA LYS A 58 7.21 9.01 3.91
C LYS A 58 6.20 9.47 4.95
N GLN A 59 5.52 10.60 4.73
CA GLN A 59 4.48 11.09 5.64
C GLN A 59 3.36 10.05 5.88
N LYS A 60 2.98 9.28 4.85
CA LYS A 60 2.02 8.17 5.03
C LYS A 60 2.57 7.08 5.93
N PHE A 61 3.82 6.66 5.73
CA PHE A 61 4.44 5.64 6.58
C PHE A 61 4.66 6.12 8.02
N ASP A 62 5.11 7.36 8.21
CA ASP A 62 5.17 8.02 9.53
C ASP A 62 3.82 7.93 10.25
N SER A 63 2.74 8.33 9.55
CA SER A 63 1.39 8.33 10.12
C SER A 63 0.88 6.93 10.47
N ILE A 64 1.25 5.91 9.69
CA ILE A 64 0.95 4.50 9.98
C ILE A 64 1.71 4.03 11.23
N ASN A 65 3.01 4.35 11.33
CA ASN A 65 3.81 4.00 12.50
C ASN A 65 3.30 4.68 13.78
N GLU A 66 2.91 5.96 13.70
CA GLU A 66 2.30 6.71 14.81
C GLU A 66 0.98 6.08 15.28
N ALA A 67 0.23 5.42 14.39
CA ALA A 67 -1.00 4.71 14.72
C ALA A 67 -0.79 3.33 15.38
N GLY A 68 0.46 2.90 15.57
CA GLY A 68 0.80 1.59 16.10
C GLY A 68 1.32 0.60 15.05
N GLY A 69 1.45 1.03 13.80
CA GLY A 69 1.92 0.23 12.67
C GLY A 69 0.80 -0.50 11.92
N ALA A 70 1.16 -1.06 10.78
CA ALA A 70 0.33 -1.98 10.01
C ALA A 70 1.24 -3.04 9.40
N ASP A 71 0.75 -4.28 9.28
CA ASP A 71 1.54 -5.35 8.67
C ASP A 71 1.71 -5.16 7.17
N MET A 72 0.66 -4.64 6.52
CA MET A 72 0.58 -4.41 5.10
C MET A 72 -0.23 -3.17 4.72
N ILE A 73 0.01 -2.64 3.53
CA ILE A 73 -0.81 -1.62 2.87
C ILE A 73 -1.42 -2.24 1.62
N VAL A 74 -2.73 -2.10 1.47
CA VAL A 74 -3.47 -2.59 0.31
C VAL A 74 -3.92 -1.41 -0.54
N THR A 75 -3.71 -1.48 -1.86
CA THR A 75 -4.09 -0.40 -2.77
C THR A 75 -4.73 -0.92 -4.06
N PRO A 76 -5.71 -0.23 -4.64
CA PRO A 76 -6.32 -0.61 -5.92
C PRO A 76 -5.63 0.05 -7.13
N CYS A 77 -4.45 0.64 -6.92
CA CYS A 77 -3.78 1.45 -7.92
C CYS A 77 -2.33 0.96 -8.10
N PRO A 78 -1.98 0.38 -9.27
CA PRO A 78 -0.62 -0.09 -9.54
C PRO A 78 0.45 1.00 -9.41
N PHE A 79 0.08 2.26 -9.63
CA PHE A 79 1.00 3.39 -9.43
C PHE A 79 1.24 3.71 -7.95
N CYS A 80 0.22 3.57 -7.10
CA CYS A 80 0.39 3.71 -5.67
C CYS A 80 1.20 2.55 -5.11
N GLU A 81 0.95 1.35 -5.61
CA GLU A 81 1.71 0.15 -5.27
C GLU A 81 3.19 0.34 -5.58
N LEU A 82 3.55 0.67 -6.83
CA LEU A 82 4.94 0.98 -7.21
C LEU A 82 5.57 2.05 -6.30
N GLN A 83 4.83 3.11 -6.00
CA GLN A 83 5.33 4.22 -5.17
C GLN A 83 5.54 3.82 -3.71
N LEU A 84 4.65 3.02 -3.13
CA LEU A 84 4.73 2.60 -1.73
C LEU A 84 5.70 1.42 -1.55
N ASP A 85 5.77 0.52 -2.53
CA ASP A 85 6.74 -0.57 -2.60
C ASP A 85 8.15 0.01 -2.78
N LEU A 86 8.49 0.46 -4.00
CA LEU A 86 9.85 0.86 -4.34
C LEU A 86 10.26 2.13 -3.59
N GLY A 87 9.27 2.98 -3.25
CA GLY A 87 9.52 4.20 -2.50
C GLY A 87 10.08 3.96 -1.11
N GLN A 88 9.83 2.82 -0.44
CA GLN A 88 10.47 2.53 0.85
C GLN A 88 12.00 2.45 0.71
N VAL A 89 12.47 1.77 -0.34
CA VAL A 89 13.90 1.65 -0.66
C VAL A 89 14.50 2.98 -1.08
N GLU A 90 13.74 3.78 -1.84
CA GLU A 90 14.18 5.11 -2.28
C GLU A 90 14.17 6.12 -1.12
N ILE A 91 13.24 5.99 -0.16
CA ILE A 91 13.19 6.81 1.06
C ILE A 91 14.43 6.56 1.90
N GLU A 92 14.83 5.31 2.09
CA GLU A 92 16.06 4.98 2.81
C GLU A 92 17.28 5.63 2.16
N LYS A 93 17.37 5.59 0.83
CA LYS A 93 18.46 6.22 0.07
C LYS A 93 18.46 7.75 0.14
N HIS A 94 17.28 8.38 0.16
CA HIS A 94 17.16 9.85 0.05
C HIS A 94 17.05 10.57 1.39
N PHE A 95 16.45 9.94 2.40
CA PHE A 95 16.14 10.54 3.70
C PHE A 95 16.77 9.78 4.87
N GLY A 96 17.30 8.57 4.67
CA GLY A 96 17.93 7.78 5.73
C GLY A 96 16.92 7.16 6.72
N GLU A 97 15.65 7.10 6.34
CA GLU A 97 14.59 6.47 7.13
C GLU A 97 14.22 5.11 6.54
N HIS A 98 13.95 4.14 7.40
CA HIS A 98 13.71 2.77 7.00
C HIS A 98 12.29 2.32 7.39
N TYR A 99 11.63 1.69 6.43
CA TYR A 99 10.28 1.13 6.57
C TYR A 99 10.26 -0.29 5.98
N ALA A 100 9.49 -1.17 6.64
CA ALA A 100 9.38 -2.58 6.27
C ALA A 100 7.91 -3.04 6.32
N VAL A 101 7.05 -2.28 5.65
CA VAL A 101 5.62 -2.60 5.49
C VAL A 101 5.43 -3.25 4.12
N ASP A 102 4.65 -4.32 4.05
CA ASP A 102 4.39 -5.00 2.78
C ASP A 102 3.30 -4.27 2.02
N VAL A 103 3.47 -4.11 0.72
CA VAL A 103 2.51 -3.42 -0.15
C VAL A 103 1.93 -4.41 -1.13
N LEU A 104 0.60 -4.52 -1.18
CA LEU A 104 -0.12 -5.42 -2.08
C LEU A 104 -1.17 -4.66 -2.90
N HIS A 105 -1.38 -5.12 -4.12
CA HIS A 105 -2.57 -4.78 -4.87
C HIS A 105 -3.80 -5.48 -4.30
N VAL A 106 -4.97 -4.84 -4.35
CA VAL A 106 -6.23 -5.44 -3.85
C VAL A 106 -6.56 -6.77 -4.54
N THR A 107 -6.16 -6.96 -5.79
CA THR A 107 -6.39 -8.22 -6.50
C THR A 107 -5.59 -9.37 -5.93
N GLU A 108 -4.38 -9.10 -5.41
CA GLU A 108 -3.52 -10.11 -4.79
C GLU A 108 -4.09 -10.50 -3.43
N LEU A 109 -4.51 -9.52 -2.62
CA LEU A 109 -5.22 -9.79 -1.37
C LEU A 109 -6.45 -10.67 -1.61
N LEU A 110 -7.25 -10.36 -2.63
CA LEU A 110 -8.44 -11.14 -2.97
C LEU A 110 -8.09 -12.52 -3.54
N ALA A 111 -7.03 -12.64 -4.32
CA ALA A 111 -6.55 -13.94 -4.81
C ALA A 111 -6.17 -14.86 -3.65
N LEU A 112 -5.41 -14.33 -2.67
CA LEU A 112 -5.09 -15.03 -1.43
C LEU A 112 -6.35 -15.43 -0.65
N ALA A 113 -7.31 -14.52 -0.50
CA ALA A 113 -8.57 -14.80 0.19
C ALA A 113 -9.41 -15.88 -0.51
N PHE A 114 -9.28 -16.01 -1.84
CA PHE A 114 -9.93 -17.05 -2.62
C PHE A 114 -9.15 -18.38 -2.65
N GLY A 115 -8.01 -18.45 -1.95
CA GLY A 115 -7.21 -19.67 -1.83
C GLY A 115 -6.28 -19.94 -3.01
N HIS A 116 -5.95 -18.92 -3.80
CA HIS A 116 -4.89 -19.02 -4.82
C HIS A 116 -3.51 -19.06 -4.18
N ASP A 117 -2.61 -19.77 -4.84
CA ASP A 117 -1.21 -19.87 -4.43
C ASP A 117 -0.46 -18.58 -4.83
N PRO A 118 0.38 -17.99 -3.95
CA PRO A 118 1.17 -16.79 -4.25
C PRO A 118 2.00 -16.86 -5.53
N ASP A 119 2.49 -18.06 -5.89
CA ASP A 119 3.31 -18.26 -7.07
C ASP A 119 2.51 -18.10 -8.37
N GLU A 120 1.17 -18.27 -8.33
CA GLU A 120 0.30 -18.09 -9.51
C GLU A 120 0.31 -16.64 -10.04
N PHE A 121 0.61 -15.68 -9.17
CA PHE A 121 0.65 -14.25 -9.51
C PHE A 121 1.97 -13.57 -9.13
N GLY A 122 2.97 -14.34 -8.69
CA GLY A 122 4.34 -13.87 -8.49
C GLY A 122 4.48 -12.86 -7.35
N LEU A 123 3.79 -13.08 -6.22
CA LEU A 123 3.81 -12.16 -5.08
C LEU A 123 5.23 -11.90 -4.54
N ASP A 124 6.08 -12.93 -4.55
CA ASP A 124 7.48 -12.86 -4.13
C ASP A 124 8.36 -12.01 -5.06
N THR A 125 7.87 -11.71 -6.28
CA THR A 125 8.58 -10.92 -7.29
C THR A 125 8.41 -9.41 -7.13
N HIS A 126 7.64 -8.94 -6.15
CA HIS A 126 7.49 -7.51 -5.88
C HIS A 126 8.87 -6.86 -5.66
N LEU A 127 8.99 -5.60 -6.08
CA LEU A 127 10.27 -4.90 -6.03
C LEU A 127 10.77 -4.76 -4.60
N GLN A 128 9.87 -4.65 -3.63
CA GLN A 128 10.17 -4.49 -2.21
C GLN A 128 10.96 -5.69 -1.69
N TYR A 129 10.60 -6.90 -2.10
CA TYR A 129 11.26 -8.14 -1.67
C TYR A 129 12.62 -8.27 -2.33
N MET A 130 12.70 -8.04 -3.64
CA MET A 130 13.96 -8.10 -4.38
C MET A 130 14.98 -7.04 -3.93
N GLN A 131 14.52 -5.81 -3.66
CA GLN A 131 15.39 -4.70 -3.30
C GLN A 131 15.79 -4.73 -1.82
N ARG A 132 14.85 -5.07 -0.91
CA ARG A 132 15.15 -5.23 0.53
C ARG A 132 15.82 -6.57 0.85
N LYS A 133 15.81 -7.53 -0.08
CA LYS A 133 16.22 -8.94 0.12
C LYS A 133 15.44 -9.58 1.27
N SER A 134 14.14 -9.34 1.28
CA SER A 134 13.19 -9.89 2.25
C SER A 134 12.18 -10.78 1.54
N GLU A 135 11.48 -11.62 2.28
CA GLU A 135 10.32 -12.37 1.79
C GLU A 135 9.02 -11.68 2.25
N PRO A 136 7.88 -11.95 1.59
CA PRO A 136 6.58 -11.60 2.12
C PRO A 136 6.39 -12.15 3.54
N LYS A 137 5.67 -11.44 4.40
CA LYS A 137 5.32 -11.93 5.73
C LYS A 137 4.26 -13.03 5.65
N TRP A 138 4.64 -14.21 5.18
CA TRP A 138 3.76 -15.36 4.91
C TRP A 138 2.86 -15.71 6.10
N ASP A 139 3.43 -15.72 7.31
CA ASP A 139 2.70 -15.99 8.55
C ASP A 139 1.53 -15.02 8.77
N VAL A 140 1.72 -13.74 8.46
CA VAL A 140 0.68 -12.71 8.57
C VAL A 140 -0.41 -12.90 7.51
N LEU A 141 -0.02 -13.35 6.32
CA LEU A 141 -0.95 -13.68 5.24
C LEU A 141 -1.70 -15.01 5.47
N GLY A 142 -1.41 -15.72 6.57
CA GLY A 142 -2.01 -17.02 6.87
C GLY A 142 -1.51 -18.15 5.95
N ILE A 143 -0.38 -17.94 5.28
CA ILE A 143 0.23 -18.87 4.34
C ILE A 143 1.39 -19.56 5.05
N LYS A 144 1.41 -20.89 5.04
CA LYS A 144 2.56 -21.64 5.54
C LYS A 144 3.66 -21.59 4.49
N ALA A 145 4.80 -21.01 4.85
CA ALA A 145 6.04 -21.08 4.08
C ALA A 145 6.53 -22.53 3.91
#